data_AF-A0A6M0AIH0-F1
#
_entry.id   AF-A0A6M0AIH0-F1
#
_cell.length_a   1.000
_cell.length_b   1.000
_cell.length_c   1.000
_cell.angle_alpha   90.00
_cell.angle_beta   90.00
_cell.angle_gamma   90.00
#
_symmetry.space_group_name_H-M   'P 1'
#
loop_
_entity.id
_entity.type
_entity.pdbx_description
1 polymer ?
#
loop_
_entity_poly.entity_id
_entity_poly.type
_entity_poly.pdbx_seq_one_letter_code
_entity_poly.pdbx_strand_id
1 'polypeptide(L)'
;DVMPETAGNFIKLAKSGFYDGLHFHRVINNFMIQFGCPYSKDPNSPRAGTGNGPDGCIQDEHPDNAKISNEPGTLSMANTGAPNSGSCQFFINTRDNSYLDWFSPGPSKHPVFGRVTEGMDVVNQIQTTPTDRGDRPKTPVQMVKVTINE
;
A
#
# COMPACT_ATOMS: atom_id res chain seq x y z
N ASP A 1 -13.90 1.42 10.96
CA ASP A 1 -14.21 1.31 12.41
C ASP A 1 -12.93 1.21 13.23
N VAL A 2 -11.97 0.38 12.82
CA VAL A 2 -10.73 0.15 13.56
C VAL A 2 -9.60 1.14 13.23
N MET A 3 -9.42 1.47 11.94
CA MET A 3 -8.38 2.40 11.44
C MET A 3 -9.03 3.58 10.69
N PRO A 4 -9.84 4.42 11.37
CA PRO A 4 -10.62 5.47 10.73
C PRO A 4 -9.80 6.52 9.97
N GLU A 5 -8.63 6.94 10.47
CA GLU A 5 -7.80 7.96 9.81
C GLU A 5 -7.14 7.41 8.56
N THR A 6 -6.57 6.21 8.64
CA THR A 6 -5.88 5.52 7.54
C THR A 6 -6.89 5.15 6.44
N ALA A 7 -8.00 4.51 6.81
CA ALA A 7 -9.04 4.15 5.86
C ALA A 7 -9.76 5.38 5.30
N GLY A 8 -10.02 6.39 6.13
CA GLY A 8 -10.65 7.64 5.72
C GLY A 8 -9.81 8.41 4.70
N ASN A 9 -8.50 8.49 4.94
CA ASN A 9 -7.54 9.07 3.99
C ASN A 9 -7.50 8.28 2.67
N PHE A 10 -7.42 6.95 2.72
CA PHE A 10 -7.49 6.11 1.52
C PHE A 10 -8.77 6.35 0.72
N ILE A 11 -9.94 6.35 1.38
CA ILE A 11 -11.25 6.59 0.76
C ILE A 11 -11.30 7.98 0.14
N LYS A 12 -10.81 9.01 0.85
CA LYS A 12 -10.75 10.39 0.34
C LYS A 12 -9.93 10.48 -0.95
N LEU A 13 -8.75 9.87 -0.97
CA LEU A 13 -7.88 9.85 -2.15
C LEU A 13 -8.47 9.04 -3.31
N ALA A 14 -9.11 7.91 -3.01
CA ALA A 14 -9.81 7.12 -4.01
C ALA A 14 -10.98 7.92 -4.64
N LYS A 15 -11.81 8.57 -3.82
CA LYS A 15 -12.94 9.39 -4.30
C LYS A 15 -12.50 10.61 -5.13
N SER A 16 -11.31 11.16 -4.88
CA SER A 16 -10.76 12.25 -5.68
C SER A 16 -10.13 11.81 -7.01
N GLY A 17 -10.06 10.51 -7.27
CA GLY A 17 -9.38 9.95 -8.44
C GLY A 17 -7.85 10.01 -8.36
N PHE A 18 -7.28 10.22 -7.17
CA PHE A 18 -5.83 10.33 -6.98
C PHE A 18 -5.08 9.09 -7.45
N TYR A 19 -5.64 7.91 -7.22
CA TYR A 19 -5.03 6.64 -7.56
C TYR A 19 -5.17 6.26 -9.04
N ASP A 20 -6.01 6.97 -9.79
CA ASP A 20 -6.31 6.64 -11.18
C ASP A 20 -5.10 6.93 -12.08
N GLY A 21 -4.71 5.94 -12.86
CA GLY A 21 -3.57 5.97 -13.78
C GLY A 21 -2.21 5.83 -13.10
N LEU A 22 -2.14 5.66 -11.78
CA LEU A 22 -0.90 5.32 -11.08
C LEU A 22 -0.49 3.87 -11.35
N HIS A 23 0.79 3.55 -11.11
CA HIS A 23 1.34 2.22 -11.34
C HIS A 23 1.84 1.58 -10.05
N PHE A 24 1.80 0.25 -10.00
CA PHE A 24 2.57 -0.50 -9.01
C PHE A 24 4.05 -0.24 -9.29
N HIS A 25 4.71 0.43 -8.35
CA HIS A 25 6.10 0.86 -8.52
C HIS A 25 7.09 -0.07 -7.84
N ARG A 26 6.61 -0.97 -6.98
CA ARG A 26 7.44 -1.97 -6.30
C ARG A 26 6.64 -3.26 -6.09
N VAL A 27 7.18 -4.36 -6.55
CA VAL A 27 6.56 -5.69 -6.54
C VAL A 27 7.62 -6.70 -6.12
N ILE A 28 7.40 -7.37 -4.98
CA ILE A 28 8.32 -8.38 -4.48
C ILE A 28 7.53 -9.67 -4.29
N ASN A 29 7.86 -10.66 -5.11
CA ASN A 29 7.23 -11.98 -5.08
C ASN A 29 7.36 -12.63 -3.69
N ASN A 30 6.29 -13.24 -3.20
CA ASN A 30 6.20 -13.84 -1.85
C ASN A 30 6.46 -12.86 -0.70
N PHE A 31 6.16 -11.58 -0.91
CA PHE A 31 6.26 -10.55 0.12
C PHE A 31 5.08 -9.59 0.02
N MET A 32 5.13 -8.61 -0.89
CA MET A 32 4.09 -7.59 -1.04
C MET A 32 4.15 -6.89 -2.41
N ILE A 33 3.05 -6.22 -2.76
CA ILE A 33 2.98 -5.30 -3.91
C ILE A 33 2.60 -3.90 -3.42
N GLN A 34 3.43 -2.90 -3.73
CA GLN A 34 3.31 -1.54 -3.22
C GLN A 34 2.81 -0.58 -4.30
N PHE A 35 1.91 0.31 -3.91
CA PHE A 35 1.17 1.21 -4.78
C PHE A 35 0.91 2.57 -4.11
N GLY A 36 0.41 3.53 -4.87
CA GLY A 36 -0.13 4.79 -4.35
C GLY A 36 0.82 5.97 -4.39
N CYS A 37 2.03 5.83 -4.95
CA CYS A 37 2.95 6.95 -5.10
C CYS A 37 2.54 7.87 -6.26
N PRO A 38 2.41 9.20 -6.08
CA PRO A 38 2.02 10.11 -7.17
C PRO A 38 3.02 10.15 -8.32
N TYR A 39 4.32 9.97 -8.03
CA TYR A 39 5.36 9.90 -9.06
C TYR A 39 5.28 8.62 -9.91
N SER A 40 4.54 7.59 -9.48
CA SER A 40 4.33 6.37 -10.26
C SER A 40 3.38 6.55 -11.44
N LYS A 41 2.81 7.74 -11.64
CA LYS A 41 2.04 8.06 -12.85
C LYS A 41 2.88 7.91 -14.11
N ASP A 42 4.15 8.31 -14.03
CA ASP A 42 5.18 7.85 -14.96
C ASP A 42 5.76 6.54 -14.42
N PRO A 43 5.54 5.39 -15.09
CA PRO A 43 6.05 4.11 -14.62
C PRO A 43 7.59 4.10 -14.57
N ASN A 44 8.27 4.95 -15.34
CA ASN A 44 9.72 4.99 -15.39
C ASN A 44 10.35 5.95 -14.36
N SER A 45 9.54 6.68 -13.59
CA SER A 45 10.02 7.72 -12.69
C SER A 45 10.94 7.17 -11.60
N PRO A 46 12.18 7.70 -11.47
CA PRO A 46 13.09 7.30 -10.39
C PRO A 46 12.65 7.82 -9.01
N ARG A 47 11.60 8.65 -8.97
CA ARG A 47 11.03 9.20 -7.73
C ARG A 47 9.87 8.35 -7.20
N ALA A 48 9.48 7.28 -7.91
CA ALA A 48 8.44 6.39 -7.41
C ALA A 48 8.85 5.80 -6.05
N GLY A 49 7.94 5.82 -5.08
CA GLY A 49 8.20 5.46 -3.68
C GLY A 49 8.49 6.64 -2.75
N THR A 50 8.79 7.85 -3.26
CA THR A 50 9.11 9.02 -2.40
C THR A 50 8.02 10.09 -2.33
N GLY A 51 6.93 9.90 -3.07
CA GLY A 51 5.85 10.88 -3.14
C GLY A 51 4.86 10.76 -1.99
N ASN A 52 4.33 11.91 -1.57
CA ASN A 52 3.29 12.03 -0.57
C ASN A 52 1.94 12.40 -1.19
N GLY A 53 0.87 12.14 -0.44
CA GLY A 53 -0.47 12.59 -0.80
C GLY A 53 -0.58 14.13 -0.80
N PRO A 54 -1.61 14.68 -1.44
CA PRO A 54 -1.83 16.14 -1.50
C PRO A 54 -1.96 16.78 -0.12
N ASP A 55 -2.46 16.04 0.87
CA ASP A 55 -2.65 16.51 2.25
C ASP A 55 -1.44 16.20 3.18
N GLY A 56 -0.36 15.65 2.64
CA GLY A 56 0.83 15.28 3.41
C GLY A 56 0.72 13.91 4.09
N CYS A 57 1.39 13.77 5.24
CA CYS A 57 1.40 12.54 6.03
C CYS A 57 0.27 12.54 7.07
N ILE A 58 -0.25 11.35 7.38
CA ILE A 58 -1.26 11.11 8.40
C ILE A 58 -0.62 10.63 9.71
N GLN A 59 -1.38 10.71 10.80
CA GLN A 59 -0.96 10.12 12.08
C GLN A 59 -1.01 8.59 12.00
N ASP A 60 -0.04 7.93 12.64
CA ASP A 60 -0.03 6.48 12.72
C ASP A 60 -1.14 6.00 13.67
N GLU A 61 -1.94 5.04 13.23
CA GLU A 61 -2.98 4.42 14.05
C GLU A 61 -2.48 3.11 14.67
N HIS A 62 -2.26 3.14 15.99
CA HIS A 62 -1.84 2.00 16.80
C HIS A 62 -2.82 1.71 17.94
N PRO A 63 -4.10 1.45 17.66
CA PRO A 63 -5.10 1.25 18.70
C PRO A 63 -4.85 -0.08 19.44
N ASP A 64 -4.76 -0.04 20.77
CA ASP A 64 -4.45 -1.20 21.61
C ASP A 64 -5.40 -2.39 21.42
N ASN A 65 -6.65 -2.11 21.01
CA ASN A 65 -7.70 -3.08 20.78
C ASN A 65 -7.70 -3.68 19.36
N ALA A 66 -6.76 -3.32 18.48
CA ALA A 66 -6.73 -3.86 17.13
C ALA A 66 -5.34 -4.27 16.64
N LYS A 67 -5.03 -5.54 16.93
CA LYS A 67 -3.82 -6.22 16.49
C LYS A 67 -4.09 -7.07 15.25
N ILE A 68 -4.36 -6.39 14.14
CA ILE A 68 -4.57 -7.05 12.86
C ILE A 68 -3.19 -7.30 12.23
N SER A 69 -2.86 -8.58 12.02
CA SER A 69 -1.59 -9.00 11.44
C SER A 69 -1.54 -8.76 9.93
N ASN A 70 -0.34 -8.53 9.39
CA ASN A 70 -0.03 -8.39 7.97
C ASN A 70 -0.09 -9.75 7.23
N GLU A 71 -1.27 -10.37 7.28
CA GLU A 71 -1.57 -11.65 6.64
C GLU A 71 -1.75 -11.50 5.11
N PRO A 72 -1.66 -12.61 4.33
CA PRO A 72 -1.93 -12.56 2.90
C PRO A 72 -3.29 -11.93 2.57
N GLY A 73 -3.31 -11.00 1.63
CA GLY A 73 -4.48 -10.25 1.18
C GLY A 73 -4.82 -9.02 2.01
N THR A 74 -4.10 -8.73 3.10
CA THR A 74 -4.29 -7.48 3.87
C THR A 74 -3.68 -6.26 3.15
N LEU A 75 -4.30 -5.11 3.34
CA LEU A 75 -3.83 -3.80 2.89
C LEU A 75 -3.25 -3.04 4.07
N SER A 76 -2.01 -2.58 3.92
CA SER A 76 -1.27 -1.91 4.99
C SER A 76 -0.63 -0.62 4.50
N MET A 77 -0.61 0.38 5.38
CA MET A 77 -0.04 1.70 5.06
C MET A 77 1.48 1.61 4.95
N ALA A 78 2.04 2.08 3.83
CA ALA A 78 3.47 2.21 3.66
C ALA A 78 3.95 3.50 4.35
N ASN A 79 5.11 3.44 4.99
CA ASN A 79 5.71 4.57 5.70
C ASN A 79 7.25 4.54 5.55
N THR A 80 7.93 5.58 6.03
CA THR A 80 9.40 5.68 5.93
C THR A 80 10.13 5.09 7.14
N GLY A 81 9.40 4.49 8.08
CA GLY A 81 9.90 4.07 9.39
C GLY A 81 9.98 5.20 10.42
N ALA A 82 9.77 6.46 10.01
CA ALA A 82 9.58 7.57 10.94
C ALA A 82 8.12 7.61 11.44
N PRO A 83 7.86 8.06 12.68
CA PRO A 83 6.49 8.24 13.17
C PRO A 83 5.68 9.19 12.27
N ASN A 84 4.40 8.88 12.05
CA ASN A 84 3.44 9.68 11.29
C ASN A 84 3.92 10.01 9.87
N SER A 85 4.51 9.02 9.19
CA SER A 85 5.07 9.19 7.84
C SER A 85 4.27 8.47 6.75
N GLY A 86 3.22 7.72 7.12
CA GLY A 86 2.25 7.21 6.17
C GLY A 86 1.53 8.36 5.47
N SER A 87 1.28 8.25 4.16
CA SER A 87 0.61 9.30 3.40
C SER A 87 -0.43 8.73 2.45
N CYS A 88 -0.03 8.39 1.23
CA CYS A 88 -0.91 7.88 0.17
C CYS A 88 -0.52 6.49 -0.31
N GLN A 89 0.68 6.03 0.07
CA GLN A 89 1.22 4.76 -0.39
C GLN A 89 0.78 3.62 0.52
N PHE A 90 0.39 2.50 -0.06
CA PHE A 90 0.03 1.29 0.68
C PHE A 90 0.57 0.07 -0.06
N PHE A 91 0.61 -1.05 0.63
CA PHE A 91 0.95 -2.34 0.03
C PHE A 91 -0.10 -3.39 0.33
N ILE A 92 -0.19 -4.36 -0.58
CA ILE A 92 -1.00 -5.56 -0.41
C ILE A 92 -0.04 -6.71 -0.08
N ASN A 93 -0.24 -7.34 1.08
CA ASN A 93 0.54 -8.49 1.50
C ASN A 93 0.21 -9.70 0.62
N THR A 94 1.22 -10.36 0.06
CA THR A 94 1.03 -11.60 -0.71
C THR A 94 1.50 -12.84 0.04
N ARG A 95 2.10 -12.63 1.21
CA ARG A 95 2.51 -13.65 2.18
C ARG A 95 2.22 -13.13 3.60
N ASP A 96 2.27 -14.02 4.58
CA ASP A 96 2.32 -13.63 5.99
C ASP A 96 3.62 -12.86 6.27
N ASN A 97 3.45 -11.60 6.65
CA ASN A 97 4.50 -10.67 7.00
C ASN A 97 4.30 -10.11 8.42
N SER A 98 3.92 -10.96 9.39
CA SER A 98 3.70 -10.58 10.80
C SER A 98 4.84 -9.79 11.48
N TYR A 99 6.06 -9.84 10.95
CA TYR A 99 7.17 -8.99 11.42
C TYR A 99 7.03 -7.50 11.06
N LEU A 100 6.11 -7.16 10.13
CA LEU A 100 5.75 -5.79 9.79
C LEU A 100 4.65 -5.22 10.69
N ASP A 101 4.04 -6.06 11.53
CA ASP A 101 2.94 -5.66 12.41
C ASP A 101 3.38 -4.54 13.34
N TRP A 102 2.53 -3.53 13.49
CA TRP A 102 2.83 -2.42 14.38
C TRP A 102 2.98 -2.84 15.85
N PHE A 103 2.38 -3.95 16.25
CA PHE A 103 2.52 -4.52 17.59
C PHE A 103 3.67 -5.54 17.71
N SER A 104 4.34 -5.90 16.61
CA SER A 104 5.50 -6.79 16.63
C SER A 104 6.77 -6.04 17.09
N PRO A 105 7.70 -6.71 17.79
CA PRO A 105 8.99 -6.11 18.13
C PRO A 105 9.79 -5.75 16.86
N GLY A 106 10.32 -4.52 16.81
CA GLY A 106 11.13 -4.06 15.67
C GLY A 106 10.80 -2.62 15.23
N PRO A 107 11.57 -2.09 14.27
CA PRO A 107 11.36 -0.74 13.74
C PRO A 107 10.23 -0.64 12.71
N SER A 108 9.84 -1.76 12.08
CA SER A 108 8.77 -1.81 11.09
C SER A 108 7.41 -1.78 11.78
N LYS A 109 6.60 -0.78 11.45
CA LYS A 109 5.29 -0.55 12.06
C LYS A 109 4.27 -0.22 10.98
N HIS A 110 3.56 -1.22 10.47
CA HIS A 110 2.61 -1.03 9.37
C HIS A 110 1.19 -1.41 9.82
N PRO A 111 0.30 -0.43 10.02
CA PRO A 111 -1.09 -0.70 10.37
C PRO A 111 -1.86 -1.23 9.16
N VAL A 112 -2.56 -2.34 9.38
CA VAL A 112 -3.51 -2.93 8.43
C VAL A 112 -4.81 -2.14 8.51
N PHE A 113 -5.30 -1.64 7.38
CA PHE A 113 -6.54 -0.85 7.32
C PHE A 113 -7.61 -1.46 6.39
N GLY A 114 -7.30 -2.56 5.71
CA GLY A 114 -8.24 -3.23 4.82
C GLY A 114 -7.80 -4.63 4.43
N ARG A 115 -8.64 -5.33 3.66
CA ARG A 115 -8.35 -6.67 3.12
C ARG A 115 -9.01 -6.84 1.76
N VAL A 116 -8.31 -7.51 0.85
CA VAL A 116 -8.85 -7.97 -0.42
C VAL A 116 -9.91 -9.03 -0.16
N THR A 117 -11.14 -8.78 -0.59
CA THR A 117 -12.26 -9.75 -0.50
C THR A 117 -12.42 -10.57 -1.76
N GLU A 118 -12.09 -9.99 -2.93
CA GLU A 118 -12.18 -10.59 -4.25
C GLU A 118 -10.97 -10.16 -5.11
N GLY A 119 -10.56 -10.99 -6.06
CA GLY A 119 -9.45 -10.66 -6.98
C GLY A 119 -8.05 -10.97 -6.44
N MET A 120 -7.92 -11.86 -5.45
CA MET A 120 -6.61 -12.33 -4.97
C MET A 120 -5.79 -13.06 -6.04
N ASP A 121 -6.45 -13.67 -7.03
CA ASP A 121 -5.80 -14.24 -8.22
C ASP A 121 -5.11 -13.15 -9.06
N VAL A 122 -5.70 -11.96 -9.18
CA VAL A 122 -5.09 -10.81 -9.87
C VAL A 122 -3.88 -10.30 -9.08
N VAL A 123 -4.00 -10.19 -7.75
CA VAL A 123 -2.86 -9.86 -6.86
C VAL A 123 -1.72 -10.86 -7.05
N ASN A 124 -2.04 -12.15 -7.13
CA ASN A 124 -1.08 -13.21 -7.38
C ASN A 124 -0.41 -13.10 -8.75
N GLN A 125 -1.15 -12.73 -9.79
CA GLN A 125 -0.56 -12.47 -11.10
C GLN A 125 0.40 -11.28 -11.05
N ILE A 126 0.03 -10.18 -10.41
CA ILE A 126 0.87 -8.98 -10.28
C ILE A 126 2.19 -9.31 -9.58
N GLN A 127 2.17 -10.04 -8.46
CA GLN A 127 3.40 -10.34 -7.72
C GLN A 127 4.41 -11.22 -8.48
N THR A 128 3.95 -11.97 -9.48
CA THR A 128 4.81 -12.84 -10.30
C THR A 128 5.31 -12.17 -11.57
N THR A 129 4.94 -10.90 -11.82
CA THR A 129 5.43 -10.16 -12.99
C THR A 129 6.96 -9.97 -12.93
N PRO A 130 7.67 -10.03 -14.06
CA PRO A 130 9.10 -9.76 -14.08
C PRO A 130 9.41 -8.33 -13.65
N THR A 131 10.31 -8.17 -12.68
CA THR A 131 10.74 -6.86 -12.17
C THR A 131 12.17 -6.49 -12.60
N ASP A 132 12.48 -5.20 -12.56
CA ASP A 132 13.84 -4.68 -12.70
C ASP A 132 14.62 -4.77 -11.37
N ARG A 133 15.83 -4.22 -11.33
CA ARG A 133 16.70 -4.26 -10.12
C ARG A 133 16.13 -3.47 -8.93
N GLY A 134 15.17 -2.58 -9.16
CA GLY A 134 14.49 -1.80 -8.12
C GLY A 134 13.14 -2.38 -7.73
N ASP A 135 12.90 -3.66 -8.02
CA ASP A 135 11.63 -4.37 -7.80
C ASP A 135 10.45 -3.77 -8.58
N ARG A 136 10.69 -2.92 -9.59
CA ARG A 136 9.62 -2.32 -10.38
C ARG A 136 9.22 -3.28 -11.52
N PRO A 137 7.92 -3.49 -11.80
CA PRO A 137 7.49 -4.29 -12.94
C PRO A 137 8.07 -3.78 -14.27
N LYS A 138 8.70 -4.68 -15.05
CA LYS A 138 9.23 -4.36 -16.38
C LYS A 138 8.13 -3.98 -17.37
N THR A 139 7.00 -4.67 -17.26
CA THR A 139 5.75 -4.29 -17.91
C THR A 139 4.92 -3.54 -16.88
N PRO A 140 4.66 -2.24 -17.07
CA PRO A 140 3.93 -1.44 -16.11
C PRO A 140 2.54 -2.02 -15.80
N VAL A 141 2.22 -2.15 -14.51
CA VAL A 141 0.89 -2.54 -14.05
C VAL A 141 0.17 -1.29 -13.57
N GLN A 142 -0.84 -0.86 -14.32
CA GLN A 142 -1.56 0.39 -14.08
C GLN A 142 -2.89 0.14 -13.35
N MET A 143 -3.17 0.97 -12.34
CA MET A 143 -4.51 1.09 -11.78
C MET A 143 -5.34 1.98 -12.71
N VAL A 144 -6.28 1.39 -13.45
CA VAL A 144 -7.09 2.17 -14.40
C VAL A 144 -8.03 3.13 -13.68
N LYS A 145 -8.71 2.62 -12.65
CA LYS A 145 -9.69 3.39 -11.86
C LYS A 145 -9.89 2.75 -10.49
N VAL A 146 -10.01 3.58 -9.45
CA VAL A 146 -10.51 3.16 -8.14
C VAL A 146 -11.92 3.71 -7.95
N THR A 147 -12.86 2.86 -7.54
CA THR A 147 -14.25 3.25 -7.26
C THR A 147 -14.60 2.83 -5.84
N ILE A 148 -15.16 3.74 -5.06
CA ILE A 148 -15.67 3.47 -3.72
C ILE A 148 -17.16 3.19 -3.85
N ASN A 149 -17.56 1.98 -3.46
CA ASN A 149 -18.96 1.58 -3.33
C ASN A 149 -19.33 1.66 -1.85
N GLU A 150 -20.48 2.25 -1.55
CA GLU A 150 -21.05 2.39 -0.20
C GLU A 150 -22.17 1.37 0.03
#